data_AF-G5A310-F1
#
_entry.id   AF-G5A310-F1
#
_cell.length_a   1.000
_cell.length_b   1.000
_cell.length_c   1.000
_cell.angle_alpha   90.00
_cell.angle_beta   90.00
_cell.angle_gamma   90.00
#
_symmetry.space_group_name_H-M   'P 1'
#
loop_
_entity.id
_entity.type
_entity.pdbx_description
1 polymer ?
#
loop_
_entity_poly.entity_id
_entity_poly.type
_entity_poly.pdbx_seq_one_letter_code
_entity_poly.pdbx_strand_id
1 'polypeptide(L)'
;MRGLVAKEAIPAGEVIGEYLGHIQLFGPPCKNGPVNEGLRMHLKTRTTGNKHVGIDALECGGKLQLMNHACDPSARFHEVQTGSKLSVVAVTIRDVKAGEQVTVSYGNKLWFVCRCGWEGCQHRAIKHLPDVKVRPGPARRQRVEA
;
A
#
# COMPACT_ATOMS: atom_id res chain seq x y z
N MET A 1 1.65 -14.29 9.44
CA MET A 1 1.50 -13.02 8.69
C MET A 1 2.82 -12.27 8.79
N ARG A 2 3.39 -11.79 7.67
CA ARG A 2 4.60 -10.94 7.70
C ARG A 2 4.17 -9.48 7.93
N GLY A 3 5.03 -8.66 8.53
CA GLY A 3 4.72 -7.27 8.87
C GLY A 3 5.98 -6.45 9.11
N LEU A 4 5.90 -5.12 8.95
CA LEU A 4 6.95 -4.19 9.32
C LEU A 4 6.79 -3.77 10.78
N VAL A 5 7.84 -3.93 11.61
CA VAL A 5 7.81 -3.61 13.04
C VAL A 5 8.91 -2.60 13.35
N ALA A 6 8.57 -1.58 14.14
CA ALA A 6 9.54 -0.58 14.58
C ALA A 6 10.50 -1.20 15.60
N LYS A 7 11.81 -1.10 15.35
CA LYS A 7 12.83 -1.59 16.29
C LYS A 7 13.01 -0.65 17.49
N GLU A 8 12.81 0.64 17.26
CA GLU A 8 12.91 1.72 18.23
C GLU A 8 11.71 2.66 18.09
N ALA A 9 11.55 3.61 19.02
CA ALA A 9 10.48 4.59 18.92
C ALA A 9 10.72 5.52 17.71
N ILE A 10 9.66 5.79 16.95
CA ILE A 10 9.71 6.68 15.78
C ILE A 10 8.74 7.84 16.04
N PRO A 11 9.21 9.09 16.11
CA PRO A 11 8.36 10.26 16.24
C PRO A 11 7.37 10.41 15.08
N ALA A 12 6.28 11.14 15.31
CA ALA A 12 5.39 11.61 14.25
C ALA A 12 6.14 12.53 13.25
N GLY A 13 5.83 12.41 11.96
CA GLY A 13 6.41 13.23 10.89
C GLY A 13 7.69 12.67 10.28
N GLU A 14 8.18 11.53 10.76
CA GLU A 14 9.41 10.89 10.26
C GLU A 14 9.18 10.14 8.94
N VAL A 15 10.12 10.31 8.01
CA VAL A 15 10.15 9.55 6.76
C VAL A 15 10.80 8.20 7.01
N ILE A 16 10.02 7.12 6.98
CA ILE A 16 10.50 5.77 7.29
C ILE A 16 11.04 5.01 6.08
N GLY A 17 10.85 5.54 4.86
CA GLY A 17 11.45 5.01 3.64
C GLY A 17 10.65 5.29 2.37
N GLU A 18 11.19 4.83 1.23
CA GLU A 18 10.56 4.89 -0.09
C GLU A 18 9.80 3.58 -0.39
N TYR A 19 8.62 3.69 -0.99
CA TYR A 19 7.85 2.57 -1.50
C TYR A 19 8.33 2.24 -2.92
N LEU A 20 9.29 1.32 -2.98
CA LEU A 20 9.95 0.91 -4.22
C LEU A 20 9.12 -0.12 -5.01
N GLY A 21 9.31 -0.12 -6.32
CA GLY A 21 8.71 -1.07 -7.26
C GLY A 21 8.83 -0.59 -8.71
N HIS A 22 8.25 -1.34 -9.63
CA HIS A 22 8.20 -0.92 -11.03
C HIS A 22 7.12 0.13 -11.24
N ILE A 23 7.48 1.25 -11.85
CA ILE A 23 6.50 2.22 -12.35
C ILE A 23 5.81 1.62 -13.56
N GLN A 24 4.48 1.50 -13.49
CA GLN A 24 3.65 0.95 -14.55
C GLN A 24 2.50 1.90 -14.86
N LEU A 25 2.02 1.85 -16.11
CA LEU A 25 0.76 2.48 -16.48
C LEU A 25 -0.39 1.59 -16.01
N PHE A 26 -1.19 2.12 -15.10
CA PHE A 26 -2.42 1.49 -14.67
C PHE A 26 -3.61 2.05 -15.44
N GLY A 27 -4.67 1.24 -15.55
CA GLY A 27 -5.98 1.76 -15.92
C GLY A 27 -6.48 2.77 -14.88
N PRO A 28 -7.53 3.56 -15.18
CA PRO A 28 -8.18 4.35 -14.15
C PRO A 28 -8.60 3.44 -12.98
N PRO A 29 -8.57 3.92 -11.72
CA PRO A 29 -9.06 3.17 -10.57
C PRO A 29 -10.55 2.81 -10.75
N CYS A 30 -10.83 1.67 -11.35
CA CYS A 30 -12.19 1.23 -11.64
C CYS A 30 -12.73 0.36 -10.50
N LYS A 31 -14.05 0.44 -10.25
CA LYS A 31 -14.71 -0.45 -9.28
C LYS A 31 -14.62 -1.93 -9.69
N ASN A 32 -14.57 -2.18 -10.99
CA ASN A 32 -14.52 -3.52 -11.59
C ASN A 32 -13.11 -3.90 -12.08
N GLY A 33 -12.09 -3.18 -11.64
CA GLY A 33 -10.70 -3.48 -11.98
C GLY A 33 -10.24 -4.80 -11.38
N PRO A 34 -9.13 -5.36 -11.87
CA PRO A 34 -8.53 -6.52 -11.22
C PRO A 34 -8.28 -6.19 -9.75
N VAL A 35 -8.63 -7.14 -8.88
CA VAL A 35 -8.43 -6.99 -7.44
C VAL A 35 -6.95 -6.73 -7.18
N ASN A 36 -6.65 -5.77 -6.31
CA ASN A 36 -5.27 -5.53 -5.91
C ASN A 36 -4.76 -6.76 -5.15
N GLU A 37 -3.64 -7.32 -5.58
CA GLU A 37 -2.97 -8.44 -4.90
C GLU A 37 -2.15 -7.97 -3.69
N GLY A 38 -2.16 -6.66 -3.42
CA GLY A 38 -1.61 -6.02 -2.23
C GLY A 38 -0.30 -5.30 -2.40
N LEU A 39 0.29 -5.36 -3.59
CA LEU A 39 1.60 -4.78 -3.89
C LEU A 39 1.52 -3.64 -4.92
N ARG A 40 0.35 -3.41 -5.51
CA ARG A 40 0.13 -2.32 -6.47
C ARG A 40 -0.39 -1.08 -5.77
N MET A 41 0.23 0.07 -6.01
CA MET A 41 -0.22 1.37 -5.53
C MET A 41 -0.55 2.28 -6.71
N HIS A 42 -1.79 2.78 -6.79
CA HIS A 42 -2.13 3.81 -7.78
C HIS A 42 -1.68 5.18 -7.24
N LEU A 43 -1.05 5.97 -8.10
CA LEU A 43 -0.65 7.33 -7.80
C LEU A 43 -1.75 8.31 -8.24
N LYS A 44 -1.83 9.44 -7.54
CA LYS A 44 -2.63 10.60 -7.94
C LYS A 44 -2.03 11.28 -9.16
N THR A 45 -0.71 11.25 -9.29
CA THR A 45 0.01 11.81 -10.43
C THR A 45 -0.37 11.10 -11.73
N ARG A 46 -0.68 11.90 -12.76
CA ARG A 46 -1.05 11.41 -14.09
C ARG A 46 0.05 11.75 -15.08
N THR A 47 0.23 10.93 -16.10
CA THR A 47 1.13 11.27 -17.22
C THR A 47 0.59 12.43 -18.04
N THR A 48 1.42 13.03 -18.88
CA THR A 48 1.02 14.07 -19.86
C THR A 48 -0.12 13.61 -20.78
N GLY A 49 -0.22 12.31 -21.06
CA GLY A 49 -1.34 11.69 -21.80
C GLY A 49 -2.55 11.32 -20.92
N ASN A 50 -2.66 11.88 -19.71
CA ASN A 50 -3.74 11.65 -18.76
C ASN A 50 -3.88 10.19 -18.28
N LYS A 51 -2.82 9.38 -18.43
CA LYS A 51 -2.83 7.97 -18.00
C LYS A 51 -2.53 7.88 -16.50
N HIS A 52 -3.14 6.91 -15.83
CA HIS A 52 -2.90 6.68 -14.41
C HIS A 52 -1.60 5.89 -14.25
N VAL A 53 -0.76 6.32 -13.31
CA VAL A 53 0.50 5.67 -13.00
C VAL A 53 0.37 4.94 -11.69
N GLY A 54 1.12 3.86 -11.52
CA GLY A 54 1.26 3.21 -10.25
C GLY A 54 2.59 2.49 -10.08
N ILE A 55 2.82 2.02 -8.86
CA ILE A 55 3.99 1.26 -8.46
C ILE A 55 3.56 -0.18 -8.21
N ASP A 56 4.26 -1.14 -8.82
CA ASP A 56 4.10 -2.57 -8.59
C ASP A 56 5.32 -3.11 -7.84
N ALA A 57 5.13 -3.42 -6.55
CA ALA A 57 6.20 -3.85 -5.66
C ALA A 57 6.48 -5.37 -5.70
N LEU A 58 5.84 -6.13 -6.60
CA LEU A 58 5.91 -7.60 -6.61
C LEU A 58 7.34 -8.16 -6.69
N GLU A 59 8.13 -7.69 -7.66
CA GLU A 59 9.48 -8.22 -7.94
C GLU A 59 10.59 -7.35 -7.33
N CYS A 60 10.32 -6.06 -7.13
CA CYS A 60 11.32 -5.05 -6.72
C CYS A 60 10.84 -4.18 -5.57
N GLY A 61 10.10 -4.77 -4.63
CA GLY A 61 9.62 -4.09 -3.44
C GLY A 61 10.68 -3.95 -2.34
N GLY A 62 10.71 -2.78 -1.70
CA GLY A 62 11.50 -2.56 -0.48
C GLY A 62 10.79 -3.08 0.77
N LYS A 63 11.34 -2.79 1.96
CA LYS A 63 10.74 -3.21 3.25
C LYS A 63 9.31 -2.70 3.44
N LEU A 64 8.96 -1.57 2.84
CA LEU A 64 7.64 -0.96 2.94
C LEU A 64 6.52 -1.80 2.31
N GLN A 65 6.84 -2.77 1.45
CA GLN A 65 5.85 -3.73 0.93
C GLN A 65 5.25 -4.64 2.02
N LEU A 66 5.89 -4.71 3.19
CA LEU A 66 5.46 -5.51 4.33
C LEU A 66 4.55 -4.75 5.30
N MET A 67 4.31 -3.45 5.11
CA MET A 67 3.39 -2.70 5.97
C MET A 67 1.98 -3.24 5.79
N ASN A 68 1.31 -3.56 6.88
CA ASN A 68 -0.06 -4.06 6.83
C ASN A 68 -1.08 -2.93 6.92
N HIS A 69 -2.34 -3.28 6.63
CA HIS A 69 -3.46 -2.37 6.80
C HIS A 69 -3.85 -2.19 8.27
N ALA A 70 -4.05 -0.95 8.70
CA ALA A 70 -4.89 -0.60 9.84
C ALA A 70 -5.84 0.55 9.49
N CYS A 71 -7.02 0.56 10.13
CA CYS A 71 -7.98 1.66 9.97
C CYS A 71 -7.57 2.92 10.76
N ASP A 72 -6.77 2.73 11.82
CA ASP A 72 -6.05 3.79 12.55
C ASP A 72 -4.53 3.57 12.35
N PRO A 73 -3.99 3.96 11.20
CA PRO A 73 -2.62 3.63 10.82
C PRO A 73 -1.59 4.49 11.54
N SER A 74 -0.37 3.99 11.63
CA SER A 74 0.77 4.75 12.16
C SER A 74 1.45 5.62 11.10
N ALA A 75 1.30 5.28 9.81
CA ALA A 75 1.94 5.99 8.70
C ALA A 75 0.99 6.20 7.51
N ARG A 76 1.37 7.13 6.62
CA ARG A 76 0.71 7.39 5.33
C ARG A 76 1.73 7.46 4.21
N PHE A 77 1.29 7.11 3.00
CA PHE A 77 2.07 7.31 1.79
C PHE A 77 1.89 8.72 1.24
N HIS A 78 3.00 9.32 0.82
CA HIS A 78 3.06 10.64 0.21
C HIS A 78 3.78 10.54 -1.13
N GLU A 79 3.12 10.99 -2.19
CA GLU A 79 3.78 11.24 -3.47
C GLU A 79 4.66 12.48 -3.33
N VAL A 80 5.95 12.32 -3.64
CA VAL A 80 6.95 13.38 -3.59
C VAL A 80 7.58 13.49 -4.97
N GLN A 81 7.58 14.71 -5.52
CA GLN A 81 8.23 14.99 -6.78
C GLN A 81 9.51 15.78 -6.52
N THR A 82 10.64 15.21 -6.89
CA THR A 82 11.96 15.86 -6.82
C THR A 82 12.47 16.06 -8.24
N GLY A 83 12.27 17.26 -8.78
CA GLY A 83 12.54 17.56 -10.19
C GLY A 83 11.68 16.70 -11.11
N SER A 84 12.32 15.86 -11.93
CA SER A 84 11.66 14.91 -12.84
C SER A 84 11.35 13.54 -12.21
N LYS A 85 11.86 13.26 -10.99
CA LYS A 85 11.64 11.99 -10.32
C LYS A 85 10.41 12.05 -9.42
N LEU A 86 9.44 11.19 -9.69
CA LEU A 86 8.31 10.92 -8.80
C LEU A 86 8.64 9.72 -7.92
N SER A 87 8.55 9.88 -6.61
CA SER A 87 8.68 8.82 -5.62
C SER A 87 7.47 8.80 -4.70
N VAL A 88 7.30 7.68 -3.98
CA VAL A 88 6.35 7.59 -2.88
C VAL A 88 7.11 7.27 -1.61
N VAL A 89 6.93 8.06 -0.57
CA VAL A 89 7.52 7.81 0.75
C VAL A 89 6.45 7.50 1.77
N ALA A 90 6.77 6.72 2.79
CA ALA A 90 5.92 6.57 3.95
C ALA A 90 6.37 7.51 5.07
N VAL A 91 5.42 8.22 5.66
CA VAL A 91 5.64 9.19 6.73
C VAL A 91 4.77 8.82 7.92
N THR A 92 5.33 8.79 9.12
CA THR A 92 4.56 8.56 10.36
C THR A 92 3.60 9.72 10.62
N ILE A 93 2.37 9.42 11.02
CA ILE A 93 1.33 10.42 11.32
C ILE A 93 1.03 10.55 12.82
N ARG A 94 1.66 9.71 13.62
CA ARG A 94 1.70 9.70 15.08
C ARG A 94 2.96 8.99 15.53
N ASP A 95 3.31 9.15 16.80
CA ASP A 95 4.41 8.39 17.39
C ASP A 95 4.16 6.88 17.28
N VAL A 96 5.23 6.15 16.98
CA VAL A 96 5.26 4.69 16.87
C VAL A 96 6.17 4.15 17.97
N LYS A 97 5.67 3.23 18.78
CA LYS A 97 6.45 2.65 19.87
C LYS A 97 7.42 1.60 19.34
N ALA A 98 8.54 1.39 20.05
CA ALA A 98 9.38 0.24 19.81
C ALA A 98 8.57 -1.07 19.96
N GLY A 99 8.71 -1.99 19.02
CA GLY A 99 7.93 -3.23 18.94
C GLY A 99 6.53 -3.08 18.32
N GLU A 100 6.08 -1.86 18.01
CA GLU A 100 4.79 -1.64 17.34
C GLU A 100 4.88 -1.95 15.85
N GLN A 101 3.82 -2.55 15.29
CA GLN A 101 3.71 -2.75 13.85
C GLN A 101 3.44 -1.42 13.16
N VAL A 102 4.26 -1.10 12.15
CA VAL A 102 4.04 0.03 11.27
C VAL A 102 2.96 -0.34 10.25
N THR A 103 1.90 0.46 10.22
CA THR A 103 0.71 0.20 9.40
C THR A 103 0.30 1.41 8.60
N VAL A 104 -0.42 1.17 7.50
CA VAL A 104 -0.96 2.17 6.58
C VAL A 104 -2.44 1.92 6.31
N SER A 105 -3.17 2.90 5.79
CA SER A 105 -4.53 2.65 5.30
C SER A 105 -4.52 2.26 3.83
N TYR A 106 -5.15 1.13 3.49
CA TYR A 106 -5.40 0.72 2.10
C TYR A 106 -6.74 1.28 1.57
N GLY A 107 -7.46 2.05 2.38
CA GLY A 107 -8.81 2.52 2.08
C GLY A 107 -9.86 1.40 2.16
N ASN A 108 -10.96 1.61 1.44
CA ASN A 108 -12.19 0.79 1.58
C ASN A 108 -12.25 -0.42 0.64
N LYS A 109 -11.29 -0.57 -0.29
CA LYS A 109 -11.28 -1.63 -1.31
C LYS A 109 -10.28 -2.73 -0.93
N LEU A 110 -10.54 -3.39 0.20
CA LEU A 110 -9.70 -4.48 0.69
C LEU A 110 -10.07 -5.80 0.00
N TRP A 111 -9.07 -6.66 -0.22
CA TRP A 111 -9.23 -8.03 -0.73
C TRP A 111 -9.27 -9.09 0.39
N PHE A 112 -9.42 -8.63 1.63
CA PHE A 112 -9.49 -9.43 2.86
C PHE A 112 -10.37 -8.70 3.88
N VAL A 113 -10.83 -9.41 4.92
CA VAL A 113 -11.58 -8.79 6.01
C VAL A 113 -10.61 -8.10 6.97
N CYS A 114 -10.80 -6.80 7.21
CA CYS A 114 -9.94 -6.04 8.11
C CYS A 114 -10.11 -6.47 9.57
N ARG A 115 -9.02 -6.95 10.19
CA ARG A 115 -8.97 -7.38 11.60
C ARG A 115 -8.01 -6.52 12.43
N CYS A 116 -7.93 -5.22 12.13
CA CYS A 116 -6.97 -4.30 12.75
C CYS A 116 -7.17 -4.02 14.26
N GLY A 117 -8.18 -4.61 14.91
CA GLY A 117 -8.43 -4.45 16.35
C GLY A 117 -9.01 -3.09 16.79
N TRP A 118 -8.84 -2.02 16.00
CA TRP A 118 -9.33 -0.69 16.37
C TRP A 118 -10.86 -0.63 16.52
N GLU A 119 -11.34 0.09 17.55
CA GLU A 119 -12.77 0.25 17.83
C GLU A 119 -13.49 0.99 16.71
N GLY A 120 -12.86 2.04 16.17
CA GLY A 120 -13.36 2.81 15.03
C GLY A 120 -13.16 2.15 13.67
N CYS A 121 -12.85 0.85 13.61
CA CYS A 121 -12.58 0.15 12.36
C CYS A 121 -13.67 0.39 11.32
N GLN A 122 -13.28 0.96 10.17
CA GLN A 122 -14.18 1.31 9.06
C GLN A 122 -14.91 0.08 8.46
N HIS A 123 -14.44 -1.12 8.79
CA HIS A 123 -14.96 -2.40 8.29
C HIS A 123 -15.60 -3.24 9.42
N ARG A 124 -15.94 -2.64 10.57
CA ARG A 124 -16.46 -3.35 11.76
C ARG A 124 -17.66 -4.26 11.44
N ALA A 125 -18.55 -3.81 10.57
CA ALA A 125 -19.78 -4.53 10.21
C ALA A 125 -19.51 -5.90 9.56
N ILE A 126 -18.36 -6.11 8.92
CA ILE A 126 -18.05 -7.34 8.18
C ILE A 126 -16.96 -8.21 8.84
N LYS A 127 -16.52 -7.87 10.06
CA LYS A 127 -15.41 -8.58 10.76
C LYS A 127 -15.70 -10.07 11.02
N HIS A 128 -16.97 -10.45 11.10
CA HIS A 128 -17.42 -11.82 11.36
C HIS A 128 -17.43 -12.71 10.11
N LEU A 129 -17.25 -12.13 8.92
CA LEU A 129 -17.24 -12.87 7.66
C LEU A 129 -15.88 -13.54 7.41
N PRO A 130 -15.84 -14.65 6.66
CA PRO A 130 -14.59 -15.24 6.21
C PRO A 130 -13.90 -14.31 5.19
N ASP A 131 -12.60 -14.48 5.02
CA ASP A 131 -11.87 -13.76 3.97
C ASP A 131 -12.38 -14.18 2.59
N VAL A 132 -12.59 -13.19 1.71
CA VAL A 132 -13.00 -13.44 0.33
C VAL A 132 -11.86 -14.16 -0.37
N LYS A 133 -12.11 -15.37 -0.87
CA LYS A 133 -11.17 -16.06 -1.77
C LYS A 133 -11.11 -15.30 -3.08
N VAL A 134 -10.13 -14.41 -3.21
CA VAL A 134 -9.83 -13.79 -4.51
C VAL A 134 -9.27 -14.89 -5.41
N ARG A 135 -9.93 -15.13 -6.55
CA ARG A 135 -9.35 -15.99 -7.59
C ARG A 135 -8.06 -15.32 -8.05
N PRO A 136 -6.92 -16.03 -8.10
CA PRO A 136 -5.70 -15.45 -8.65
C PRO A 136 -5.99 -14.89 -10.04
N GLY A 137 -5.51 -13.67 -10.30
CA GLY A 137 -5.56 -13.10 -11.64
C GLY A 137 -4.77 -13.98 -12.62
N PRO A 138 -4.93 -13.77 -13.94
CA PRO A 138 -4.07 -14.44 -14.91
C PRO A 138 -2.60 -14.19 -14.55
N ALA A 139 -1.77 -15.24 -14.67
CA ALA A 139 -0.34 -15.17 -14.41
C ALA A 139 0.26 -13.96 -15.14
N ARG A 140 0.98 -13.11 -14.41
CA ARG A 140 1.60 -11.92 -14.98
C ARG A 140 2.65 -12.37 -15.99
N ARG A 141 2.43 -12.06 -17.28
CA ARG A 141 3.46 -12.27 -18.30
C ARG A 141 4.61 -11.33 -17.98
N GLN A 142 5.77 -11.88 -17.64
CA GLN A 142 7.02 -11.15 -17.68
C GLN A 142 7.23 -10.72 -19.13
N ARG A 143 7.25 -9.40 -19.41
CA ARG A 143 7.92 -8.93 -20.61
C ARG A 143 9.41 -9.11 -20.34
N VAL A 144 9.95 -10.22 -20.86
CA VAL A 144 11.39 -10.33 -21.08
C VAL A 144 11.66 -9.37 -22.23
N GLU A 145 12.20 -8.19 -21.93
CA GLU A 145 12.83 -7.37 -22.96
C GLU A 145 14.21 -7.97 -23.22
N ALA A 146 14.43 -8.37 -24.48
CA ALA A 146 15.66 -8.96 -24.99
C ALA A 146 16.70 -7.87 -25.31
#